data_AF-A0A233HFM2-F1
#
_entry.id   AF-A0A233HFM2-F1
#
_cell.length_a   1.000
_cell.length_b   1.000
_cell.length_c   1.000
_cell.angle_alpha   90.00
_cell.angle_beta   90.00
_cell.angle_gamma   90.00
#
_symmetry.space_group_name_H-M   'P 1'
#
loop_
_entity.id
_entity.type
_entity.pdbx_description
1 polymer ?
#
loop_
_entity_poly.entity_id
_entity_poly.type
_entity_poly.pdbx_seq_one_letter_code
_entity_poly.pdbx_strand_id
1 'polypeptide(L)'
;MNLTKSSLVTWFICFSPMVVSHQLYPDVDTPRLNEAQLAESQLPFSLISDDEFVFRPHQRPFNIEDFIGTHQPHWLELVESVSHWAGATGVDPRVLLTTLALLEQESASEQSLDDRQRQIKDIANQLSQRFYHYQESSSALQYNAATLAVMQQLNRVDDWALWKSQYELWFGAFSEPQNTPAPMRMGNLIASPSEGFMQWPWRKGYQWIPNGTHAHSGSGFPLSSIDVSYDWPAWGAPTYSVTAAHDGYVSVMSRCQLRVTHPNGWATNYYHMDGIQVANNQWVTKDSKLGVYANQRSIALCEGGSSTGPHLHFSLLYQGRFQSLQGVSFGPYKVQTGRYSYDNHCQYTWLYDQRKQQKVCLWQPIYN
;
A
#
# COMPACT_ATOMS: atom_id res chain seq x y z
N MET A 1 -38.10 -1.01 -62.05
CA MET A 1 -38.01 0.02 -60.99
C MET A 1 -38.71 -0.52 -59.74
N ASN A 2 -37.99 -0.51 -58.61
CA ASN A 2 -38.48 -0.30 -57.24
C ASN A 2 -39.35 -1.43 -56.61
N LEU A 3 -39.14 -1.92 -55.37
CA LEU A 3 -38.30 -1.55 -54.22
C LEU A 3 -38.04 -2.81 -53.38
N THR A 4 -36.81 -3.02 -52.91
CA THR A 4 -36.52 -3.91 -51.78
C THR A 4 -36.30 -3.07 -50.52
N LYS A 5 -37.02 -3.43 -49.44
CA LYS A 5 -36.93 -2.77 -48.13
C LYS A 5 -35.56 -3.02 -47.50
N SER A 6 -34.83 -1.94 -47.24
CA SER A 6 -33.65 -1.95 -46.36
C SER A 6 -34.12 -1.85 -44.91
N SER A 7 -33.78 -2.85 -44.10
CA SER A 7 -33.95 -2.80 -42.64
C SER A 7 -32.67 -2.25 -42.04
N LEU A 8 -32.75 -1.04 -41.46
CA LEU A 8 -31.68 -0.45 -40.67
C LEU A 8 -31.55 -1.24 -39.36
N VAL A 9 -30.47 -2.00 -39.23
CA VAL A 9 -30.03 -2.58 -37.97
C VAL A 9 -29.25 -1.50 -37.23
N THR A 10 -29.88 -0.88 -36.24
CA THR A 10 -29.23 0.02 -35.29
C THR A 10 -28.34 -0.82 -34.38
N TRP A 11 -27.03 -0.77 -34.60
CA TRP A 11 -26.05 -1.34 -33.68
C TRP A 11 -26.04 -0.51 -32.40
N PHE A 12 -26.65 -1.04 -31.34
CA PHE A 12 -26.38 -0.58 -29.98
C PHE A 12 -24.93 -0.97 -29.65
N ILE A 13 -24.04 0.02 -29.68
CA ILE A 13 -22.70 -0.10 -29.12
C ILE A 13 -22.90 -0.17 -27.60
N CYS A 14 -22.82 -1.39 -27.05
CA CYS A 14 -22.64 -1.58 -25.62
C CYS A 14 -21.32 -0.93 -25.22
N PHE A 15 -21.39 0.25 -24.59
CA PHE A 15 -20.28 0.75 -23.81
C PHE A 15 -20.08 -0.20 -22.63
N SER A 16 -19.04 -1.03 -22.71
CA SER A 16 -18.50 -1.68 -21.52
C SER A 16 -18.14 -0.58 -20.52
N PRO A 17 -18.54 -0.68 -19.23
CA PRO A 17 -18.04 0.27 -18.24
C PRO A 17 -16.52 0.16 -18.23
N MET A 18 -15.83 1.27 -18.49
CA MET A 18 -14.38 1.35 -18.33
C MET A 18 -14.06 0.83 -16.93
N VAL A 19 -13.34 -0.29 -16.85
CA VAL A 19 -12.75 -0.73 -15.59
C VAL A 19 -11.71 0.33 -15.25
N VAL A 20 -12.01 1.15 -14.25
CA VAL A 20 -11.03 2.04 -13.67
C VAL A 20 -10.10 1.17 -12.84
N SER A 21 -9.02 0.73 -13.48
CA SER A 21 -7.86 0.17 -12.82
C SER A 21 -6.79 1.24 -12.73
N HIS A 22 -6.06 1.24 -11.63
CA HIS A 22 -4.80 1.95 -11.51
C HIS A 22 -3.74 1.00 -10.99
N GLN A 23 -2.49 1.41 -11.14
CA GLN A 23 -1.36 0.68 -10.63
C GLN A 23 -0.41 1.68 -9.99
N LEU A 24 -0.16 1.54 -8.69
CA LEU A 24 0.75 2.42 -7.96
C LEU A 24 2.20 2.12 -8.37
N TYR A 25 2.52 0.85 -8.60
CA TYR A 25 3.85 0.40 -8.98
C TYR A 25 3.78 -0.95 -9.74
N PRO A 26 4.73 -1.20 -10.67
CA PRO A 26 4.70 -2.37 -11.55
C PRO A 26 4.84 -3.68 -10.76
N ASP A 27 4.28 -4.76 -11.29
CA ASP A 27 4.51 -6.11 -10.76
C ASP A 27 6.00 -6.48 -10.83
N VAL A 28 6.48 -7.14 -9.79
CA VAL A 28 7.86 -7.58 -9.65
C VAL A 28 7.92 -9.08 -9.83
N ASP A 29 8.89 -9.55 -10.62
CA ASP A 29 9.16 -10.99 -10.68
C ASP A 29 9.68 -11.48 -9.33
N THR A 30 9.01 -12.50 -8.79
CA THR A 30 9.36 -13.16 -7.53
C THR A 30 9.93 -14.54 -7.86
N PRO A 31 11.23 -14.64 -8.22
CA PRO A 31 11.81 -15.89 -8.66
C PRO A 31 11.80 -16.92 -7.53
N ARG A 32 11.80 -18.20 -7.92
CA ARG A 32 11.96 -19.30 -6.97
C ARG A 32 13.32 -19.18 -6.27
N LEU A 33 13.31 -19.41 -4.97
CA LEU A 33 14.51 -19.42 -4.15
C LEU A 33 15.45 -20.54 -4.58
N ASN A 34 16.74 -20.24 -4.69
CA ASN A 34 17.78 -21.24 -4.91
C ASN A 34 18.24 -21.82 -3.57
N GLU A 35 17.67 -22.96 -3.19
CA GLU A 35 17.91 -23.58 -1.87
C GLU A 35 19.38 -23.95 -1.64
N ALA A 36 20.10 -24.36 -2.70
CA ALA A 36 21.53 -24.69 -2.60
C ALA A 36 22.36 -23.44 -2.28
N GLN A 37 22.08 -22.33 -2.98
CA GLN A 37 22.76 -21.06 -2.71
C GLN A 37 22.45 -20.54 -1.30
N LEU A 38 21.22 -20.71 -0.82
CA LEU A 38 20.85 -20.34 0.54
C LEU A 38 21.61 -21.18 1.59
N ALA A 39 21.70 -22.49 1.38
CA ALA A 39 22.43 -23.39 2.28
C ALA A 39 23.92 -23.04 2.40
N GLU A 40 24.53 -22.50 1.34
CA GLU A 40 25.94 -22.08 1.33
C GLU A 40 26.16 -20.69 1.95
N SER A 41 25.17 -19.79 1.90
CA SER A 41 25.32 -18.35 2.18
C SER A 41 25.46 -17.92 3.66
N GLN A 42 25.44 -18.85 4.61
CA GLN A 42 25.40 -18.57 6.06
C GLN A 42 24.30 -17.58 6.49
N LEU A 43 23.30 -17.32 5.64
CA LEU A 43 22.20 -16.40 5.90
C LEU A 43 21.42 -16.85 7.15
N PRO A 44 21.20 -15.97 8.14
CA PRO A 44 20.38 -16.32 9.30
C PRO A 44 18.92 -16.52 8.90
N PHE A 45 18.19 -17.41 9.58
CA PHE A 45 16.74 -17.61 9.36
C PHE A 45 15.91 -16.34 9.58
N SER A 46 16.41 -15.44 10.44
CA SER A 46 15.86 -14.12 10.67
C SER A 46 16.99 -13.09 10.71
N LEU A 47 17.31 -12.49 9.56
CA LEU A 47 18.19 -11.32 9.43
C LEU A 47 17.57 -10.07 10.06
N ILE A 48 16.29 -9.84 9.78
CA ILE A 48 15.46 -8.79 10.33
C ILE A 48 14.07 -9.39 10.59
N SER A 49 13.41 -9.02 11.69
CA SER A 49 12.06 -9.51 11.94
C SER A 49 11.06 -8.87 10.97
N ASP A 50 9.99 -9.60 10.62
CA ASP A 50 8.91 -9.01 9.81
C ASP A 50 8.32 -7.73 10.44
N ASP A 51 8.35 -7.61 11.77
CA ASP A 51 7.80 -6.47 12.50
C ASP A 51 8.71 -5.24 12.43
N GLU A 52 10.02 -5.44 12.23
CA GLU A 52 10.99 -4.38 11.99
C GLU A 52 11.11 -4.00 10.51
N PHE A 53 10.69 -4.90 9.62
CA PHE A 53 10.64 -4.68 8.18
C PHE A 53 9.48 -3.76 7.77
N VAL A 54 8.35 -3.83 8.47
CA VAL A 54 7.13 -3.10 8.09
C VAL A 54 7.08 -1.71 8.70
N PHE A 55 6.57 -0.74 7.94
CA PHE A 55 6.51 0.65 8.35
C PHE A 55 5.42 0.89 9.42
N ARG A 56 5.86 1.17 10.64
CA ARG A 56 5.02 1.41 11.82
C ARG A 56 5.38 2.75 12.47
N PRO A 57 5.06 3.89 11.83
CA PRO A 57 5.56 5.21 12.25
C PRO A 57 5.16 5.63 13.66
N HIS A 58 4.03 5.13 14.19
CA HIS A 58 3.62 5.42 15.56
C HIS A 58 4.35 4.57 16.60
N GLN A 59 4.51 3.25 16.34
CA GLN A 59 5.18 2.33 17.27
C GLN A 59 6.70 2.41 17.21
N ARG A 60 7.25 2.76 16.04
CA ARG A 60 8.70 2.88 15.77
C ARG A 60 8.97 4.21 15.06
N PRO A 61 8.77 5.36 15.74
CA PRO A 61 8.98 6.67 15.14
C PRO A 61 10.41 6.80 14.62
N PHE A 62 10.54 7.44 13.46
CA PHE A 62 11.82 7.67 12.81
C PHE A 62 11.77 9.01 12.08
N ASN A 63 12.64 9.95 12.46
CA ASN A 63 12.78 11.21 11.76
C ASN A 63 13.75 11.04 10.58
N ILE A 64 13.18 10.84 9.39
CA ILE A 64 13.93 10.61 8.14
C ILE A 64 14.82 11.81 7.82
N GLU A 65 14.30 13.03 7.99
CA GLU A 65 15.02 14.27 7.66
C GLU A 65 16.24 14.48 8.58
N ASP A 66 16.06 14.38 9.90
CA ASP A 66 17.16 14.51 10.86
C ASP A 66 18.23 13.44 10.63
N PHE A 67 17.81 12.20 10.36
CA PHE A 67 18.73 11.10 10.10
C PHE A 67 19.54 11.35 8.84
N ILE A 68 18.87 11.66 7.72
CA ILE A 68 19.52 11.95 6.43
C ILE A 68 20.44 13.16 6.56
N GLY A 69 19.99 14.25 7.18
CA GLY A 69 20.82 15.45 7.38
C GLY A 69 22.10 15.18 8.16
N THR A 70 22.06 14.21 9.08
CA THR A 70 23.23 13.84 9.90
C THR A 70 24.17 12.84 9.20
N HIS A 71 23.61 11.81 8.55
CA HIS A 71 24.39 10.66 8.07
C HIS A 71 24.63 10.67 6.56
N GLN A 72 23.71 11.25 5.78
CA GLN A 72 23.71 11.26 4.31
C GLN A 72 23.17 12.59 3.76
N PRO A 73 23.82 13.74 4.02
CA PRO A 73 23.27 15.06 3.69
C PRO A 73 22.99 15.27 2.19
N HIS A 74 23.64 14.50 1.31
CA HIS A 74 23.39 14.53 -0.13
C HIS A 74 22.07 13.85 -0.54
N TRP A 75 21.38 13.17 0.37
CA TRP A 75 20.04 12.59 0.16
C TRP A 75 18.90 13.48 0.71
N LEU A 76 19.17 14.71 1.15
CA LEU A 76 18.14 15.58 1.73
C LEU A 76 16.96 15.82 0.77
N GLU A 77 17.21 15.90 -0.54
CA GLU A 77 16.15 16.04 -1.56
C GLU A 77 15.31 14.76 -1.77
N LEU A 78 15.72 13.64 -1.17
CA LEU A 78 15.03 12.35 -1.26
C LEU A 78 14.12 12.06 -0.05
N VAL A 79 14.05 12.96 0.95
CA VAL A 79 13.27 12.74 2.17
C VAL A 79 11.81 12.44 1.87
N GLU A 80 11.15 13.22 0.99
CA GLU A 80 9.76 12.97 0.60
C GLU A 80 9.63 11.61 -0.09
N SER A 81 10.54 11.25 -1.00
CA SER A 81 10.49 9.97 -1.73
C SER A 81 10.65 8.76 -0.82
N VAL A 82 11.58 8.81 0.13
CA VAL A 82 11.75 7.75 1.13
C VAL A 82 10.48 7.61 1.98
N SER A 83 9.95 8.72 2.47
CA SER A 83 8.74 8.75 3.30
C SER A 83 7.51 8.26 2.54
N HIS A 84 7.33 8.72 1.30
CA HIS A 84 6.26 8.36 0.39
C HIS A 84 6.26 6.86 0.11
N TRP A 85 7.38 6.34 -0.39
CA TRP A 85 7.46 4.95 -0.80
C TRP A 85 7.44 3.99 0.38
N ALA A 86 7.99 4.37 1.55
CA ALA A 86 7.78 3.63 2.80
C ALA A 86 6.28 3.54 3.17
N GLY A 87 5.57 4.66 3.03
CA GLY A 87 4.11 4.73 3.18
C GLY A 87 3.37 3.81 2.23
N ALA A 88 3.61 3.97 0.92
CA ALA A 88 2.90 3.26 -0.13
C ALA A 88 3.17 1.75 -0.05
N THR A 89 4.42 1.32 0.10
CA THR A 89 4.73 -0.11 0.07
C THR A 89 4.64 -0.77 1.45
N GLY A 90 4.55 0.01 2.52
CA GLY A 90 4.54 -0.50 3.89
C GLY A 90 5.91 -1.02 4.35
N VAL A 91 7.00 -0.71 3.64
CA VAL A 91 8.38 -1.05 4.00
C VAL A 91 8.95 0.04 4.89
N ASP A 92 9.59 -0.33 6.01
CA ASP A 92 10.16 0.64 6.95
C ASP A 92 11.29 1.46 6.30
N PRO A 93 11.32 2.80 6.48
CA PRO A 93 12.32 3.66 5.86
C PRO A 93 13.76 3.29 6.22
N ARG A 94 14.01 2.68 7.39
CA ARG A 94 15.36 2.20 7.76
C ARG A 94 15.82 1.06 6.85
N VAL A 95 14.90 0.17 6.46
CA VAL A 95 15.18 -0.91 5.50
C VAL A 95 15.47 -0.33 4.12
N LEU A 96 14.68 0.66 3.68
CA LEU A 96 14.89 1.34 2.40
C LEU A 96 16.25 2.03 2.34
N LEU A 97 16.58 2.84 3.36
CA LEU A 97 17.83 3.60 3.42
C LEU A 97 19.05 2.67 3.46
N THR A 98 19.02 1.61 4.28
CA THR A 98 20.13 0.64 4.35
C THR A 98 20.36 -0.03 3.01
N THR A 99 19.28 -0.46 2.36
CA THR A 99 19.34 -1.12 1.06
C THR A 99 19.86 -0.17 -0.03
N LEU A 100 19.36 1.07 -0.05
CA LEU A 100 19.82 2.10 -0.98
C LEU A 100 21.32 2.36 -0.82
N ALA A 101 21.81 2.50 0.41
CA ALA A 101 23.22 2.75 0.71
C ALA A 101 24.15 1.69 0.13
N LEU A 102 23.77 0.42 0.31
CA LEU A 102 24.57 -0.70 -0.14
C LEU A 102 24.57 -0.80 -1.67
N LEU A 103 23.43 -0.55 -2.32
CA LEU A 103 23.33 -0.58 -3.78
C LEU A 103 24.01 0.63 -4.45
N GLU A 104 24.02 1.81 -3.83
CA GLU A 104 24.73 2.99 -4.36
C GLU A 104 26.26 2.86 -4.28
N GLN A 105 26.81 2.21 -3.24
CA GLN A 105 28.26 2.01 -3.08
C GLN A 105 28.90 1.26 -4.26
N GLU A 106 28.13 0.42 -4.94
CA GLU A 106 28.59 -0.34 -6.11
C GLU A 106 28.37 0.41 -7.43
N SER A 107 27.62 1.52 -7.42
CA SER A 107 27.35 2.33 -8.61
C SER A 107 28.42 3.41 -8.79
N ALA A 108 29.19 3.32 -9.88
CA ALA A 108 30.30 4.25 -10.16
C ALA A 108 29.86 5.56 -10.86
N SER A 109 28.57 5.77 -11.11
CA SER A 109 28.06 6.90 -11.92
C SER A 109 27.32 7.93 -11.08
N GLU A 110 27.54 9.21 -11.36
CA GLU A 110 26.67 10.28 -10.88
C GLU A 110 25.24 10.05 -11.38
N GLN A 111 24.31 9.85 -10.44
CA GLN A 111 22.88 9.69 -10.75
C GLN A 111 22.15 11.02 -10.56
N SER A 112 21.20 11.31 -11.45
CA SER A 112 20.32 12.47 -11.28
C SER A 112 19.36 12.27 -10.10
N LEU A 113 18.71 13.35 -9.64
CA LEU A 113 17.69 13.26 -8.59
C LEU A 113 16.55 12.32 -9.01
N ASP A 114 16.04 12.47 -10.23
CA ASP A 114 14.97 11.65 -10.78
C ASP A 114 15.34 10.16 -10.84
N ASP A 115 16.61 9.83 -11.11
CA ASP A 115 17.11 8.45 -11.10
C ASP A 115 17.05 7.86 -9.70
N ARG A 116 17.48 8.60 -8.69
CA ARG A 116 17.47 8.15 -7.29
C ARG A 116 16.06 8.02 -6.74
N GLN A 117 15.16 8.94 -7.08
CA GLN A 117 13.75 8.85 -6.71
C GLN A 117 13.10 7.58 -7.32
N ARG A 118 13.42 7.27 -8.58
CA ARG A 118 13.01 6.01 -9.22
C ARG A 118 13.64 4.79 -8.55
N GLN A 119 14.90 4.86 -8.16
CA GLN A 119 15.57 3.76 -7.46
C GLN A 119 14.92 3.48 -6.09
N ILE A 120 14.57 4.52 -5.31
CA ILE A 120 13.84 4.37 -4.05
C ILE A 120 12.50 3.68 -4.27
N LYS A 121 11.74 4.13 -5.28
CA LYS A 121 10.49 3.49 -5.68
C LYS A 121 10.69 2.01 -5.99
N ASP A 122 11.67 1.69 -6.84
CA ASP A 122 11.90 0.32 -7.31
C ASP A 122 12.34 -0.60 -6.17
N ILE A 123 13.25 -0.14 -5.31
CA ILE A 123 13.67 -0.87 -4.10
C ILE A 123 12.46 -1.12 -3.19
N ALA A 124 11.69 -0.08 -2.87
CA ALA A 124 10.53 -0.19 -1.99
C ALA A 124 9.47 -1.15 -2.55
N ASN A 125 9.24 -1.09 -3.86
CA ASN A 125 8.32 -1.96 -4.56
C ASN A 125 8.76 -3.43 -4.49
N GLN A 126 10.01 -3.70 -4.89
CA GLN A 126 10.57 -5.06 -4.91
C GLN A 126 10.57 -5.69 -3.52
N LEU A 127 11.03 -4.95 -2.50
CA LEU A 127 11.00 -5.40 -1.11
C LEU A 127 9.58 -5.75 -0.66
N SER A 128 8.59 -4.90 -0.92
CA SER A 128 7.20 -5.17 -0.52
C SER A 128 6.61 -6.39 -1.22
N GLN A 129 6.70 -6.47 -2.55
CA GLN A 129 6.08 -7.59 -3.27
C GLN A 129 6.71 -8.93 -2.90
N ARG A 130 8.03 -8.97 -2.74
CA ARG A 130 8.75 -10.16 -2.26
C ARG A 130 8.35 -10.52 -0.84
N PHE A 131 8.19 -9.54 0.04
CA PHE A 131 7.73 -9.77 1.41
C PHE A 131 6.35 -10.44 1.45
N TYR A 132 5.35 -9.91 0.74
CA TYR A 132 4.02 -10.53 0.71
C TYR A 132 4.03 -11.88 0.01
N HIS A 133 4.80 -12.02 -1.08
CA HIS A 133 4.97 -13.31 -1.75
C HIS A 133 5.52 -14.38 -0.80
N TYR A 134 6.60 -14.08 -0.07
CA TYR A 134 7.20 -15.04 0.87
C TYR A 134 6.38 -15.25 2.14
N GLN A 135 5.52 -14.29 2.50
CA GLN A 135 4.57 -14.46 3.59
C GLN A 135 3.43 -15.44 3.22
N GLU A 136 2.98 -15.43 1.96
CA GLU A 136 1.93 -16.33 1.46
C GLU A 136 2.48 -17.69 1.05
N SER A 137 3.65 -17.71 0.42
CA SER A 137 4.35 -18.94 0.09
C SER A 137 4.85 -19.56 1.38
N SER A 138 4.16 -20.58 1.87
CA SER A 138 4.61 -21.41 3.01
C SER A 138 5.89 -22.14 2.63
N SER A 139 7.03 -21.44 2.60
CA SER A 139 8.29 -22.05 2.18
C SER A 139 8.78 -22.98 3.28
N ALA A 140 9.16 -24.20 2.91
CA ALA A 140 9.75 -25.21 3.80
C ALA A 140 11.12 -24.78 4.37
N LEU A 141 11.61 -23.59 4.01
CA LEU A 141 12.98 -23.14 4.19
C LEU A 141 13.25 -22.46 5.54
N GLN A 142 12.24 -22.35 6.42
CA GLN A 142 12.38 -21.87 7.81
C GLN A 142 12.81 -20.40 7.98
N TYR A 143 13.06 -19.66 6.88
CA TYR A 143 13.31 -18.22 6.88
C TYR A 143 12.01 -17.43 7.03
N ASN A 144 12.08 -16.26 7.68
CA ASN A 144 10.96 -15.32 7.66
C ASN A 144 10.89 -14.54 6.32
N ALA A 145 9.74 -13.93 6.05
CA ALA A 145 9.47 -13.28 4.77
C ALA A 145 10.37 -12.05 4.55
N ALA A 146 10.62 -11.28 5.61
CA ALA A 146 11.47 -10.10 5.54
C ALA A 146 12.92 -10.42 5.17
N THR A 147 13.49 -11.50 5.72
CA THR A 147 14.85 -11.94 5.40
C THR A 147 14.97 -12.30 3.92
N LEU A 148 14.02 -13.07 3.40
CA LEU A 148 14.01 -13.47 1.99
C LEU A 148 13.81 -12.26 1.07
N ALA A 149 12.96 -11.30 1.46
CA ALA A 149 12.73 -10.08 0.70
C ALA A 149 13.99 -9.21 0.60
N VAL A 150 14.68 -8.98 1.73
CA VAL A 150 15.94 -8.23 1.77
C VAL A 150 17.02 -8.96 0.97
N MET A 151 17.21 -10.26 1.20
CA MET A 151 18.24 -11.03 0.51
C MET A 151 18.10 -11.01 -1.02
N GLN A 152 16.88 -11.14 -1.54
CA GLN A 152 16.63 -11.07 -2.98
C GLN A 152 16.92 -9.68 -3.57
N GLN A 153 16.96 -8.64 -2.73
CA GLN A 153 17.27 -7.27 -3.13
C GLN A 153 18.77 -7.03 -3.30
N LEU A 154 19.61 -7.91 -2.74
CA LEU A 154 21.05 -7.79 -2.77
C LEU A 154 21.63 -8.36 -4.08
N ASN A 155 22.77 -7.85 -4.50
CA ASN A 155 23.46 -8.33 -5.71
C ASN A 155 24.01 -9.75 -5.51
N ARG A 156 24.48 -10.07 -4.29
CA ARG A 156 24.89 -11.40 -3.88
C ARG A 156 24.23 -11.76 -2.56
N VAL A 157 23.92 -13.04 -2.37
CA VAL A 157 23.31 -13.51 -1.11
C VAL A 157 24.20 -13.19 0.08
N ASP A 158 25.52 -13.37 -0.03
CA ASP A 158 26.51 -13.12 1.04
C ASP A 158 26.60 -11.65 1.48
N ASP A 159 26.07 -10.71 0.69
CA ASP A 159 26.06 -9.28 1.05
C ASP A 159 25.11 -8.99 2.23
N TRP A 160 24.33 -9.99 2.69
CA TRP A 160 23.48 -9.87 3.88
C TRP A 160 24.27 -9.41 5.11
N ALA A 161 25.53 -9.81 5.24
CA ALA A 161 26.38 -9.45 6.37
C ALA A 161 26.79 -7.96 6.30
N LEU A 162 27.04 -7.44 5.10
CA LEU A 162 27.30 -6.01 4.87
C LEU A 162 26.05 -5.19 5.13
N TRP A 163 24.89 -5.65 4.63
CA TRP A 163 23.60 -5.01 4.88
C TRP A 163 23.30 -4.92 6.38
N LYS A 164 23.49 -6.03 7.12
CA LYS A 164 23.31 -6.07 8.57
C LYS A 164 24.22 -5.07 9.28
N SER A 165 25.50 -5.10 8.94
CA SER A 165 26.50 -4.22 9.55
C SER A 165 26.16 -2.75 9.31
N GLN A 166 25.71 -2.42 8.09
CA GLN A 166 25.29 -1.07 7.74
C GLN A 166 24.02 -0.64 8.51
N TYR A 167 23.04 -1.53 8.64
CA TYR A 167 21.84 -1.24 9.43
C TYR A 167 22.21 -0.96 10.89
N GLU A 168 23.00 -1.83 11.51
CA GLU A 168 23.36 -1.73 12.92
C GLU A 168 24.23 -0.50 13.20
N LEU A 169 25.09 -0.13 12.25
CA LEU A 169 25.88 1.10 12.31
C LEU A 169 24.99 2.34 12.38
N TRP A 170 23.87 2.36 11.65
CA TRP A 170 22.98 3.53 11.57
C TRP A 170 21.88 3.55 12.62
N PHE A 171 21.35 2.40 12.98
CA PHE A 171 20.11 2.31 13.77
C PHE A 171 20.27 1.51 15.06
N GLY A 172 21.47 0.96 15.33
CA GLY A 172 21.75 0.10 16.46
C GLY A 172 21.37 -1.36 16.22
N ALA A 173 21.74 -2.22 17.18
CA ALA A 173 21.44 -3.65 17.12
C ALA A 173 19.93 -3.93 17.15
N PHE A 174 19.51 -4.94 16.37
CA PHE A 174 18.16 -5.50 16.40
C PHE A 174 17.91 -6.32 17.67
N SER A 175 16.69 -6.84 17.81
CA SER A 175 16.48 -8.05 18.63
C SER A 175 17.39 -9.18 18.09
N GLU A 176 18.14 -9.88 18.95
CA GLU A 176 19.13 -10.91 18.57
C GLU A 176 18.69 -11.78 17.38
N PRO A 177 19.50 -11.92 16.31
CA PRO A 177 19.21 -12.78 15.17
C PRO A 177 18.87 -14.20 15.65
N GLN A 178 17.68 -14.68 15.32
CA GLN A 178 17.29 -16.02 15.72
C GLN A 178 17.85 -17.04 14.73
N ASN A 179 18.84 -17.80 15.20
CA ASN A 179 19.34 -19.01 14.54
C ASN A 179 18.41 -20.22 14.74
N THR A 180 17.30 -20.02 15.44
CA THR A 180 16.22 -21.01 15.52
C THR A 180 15.26 -20.80 14.36
N PRO A 181 14.74 -21.88 13.73
CA PRO A 181 13.75 -21.81 12.67
C PRO A 181 12.61 -20.87 13.05
N ALA A 182 12.20 -19.97 12.15
CA ALA A 182 11.00 -19.19 12.37
C ALA A 182 9.84 -20.19 12.54
N PRO A 183 9.00 -20.08 13.60
CA PRO A 183 7.86 -20.97 13.74
C PRO A 183 7.02 -20.85 12.46
N MET A 184 6.68 -21.99 11.85
CA MET A 184 5.71 -22.00 10.75
C MET A 184 4.51 -21.18 11.20
N ARG A 185 4.23 -20.07 10.51
CA ARG A 185 3.05 -19.27 10.79
C ARG A 185 1.83 -20.09 10.40
N MET A 186 1.33 -20.88 11.34
CA MET A 186 -0.04 -21.35 11.31
C MET A 186 -0.88 -20.07 11.20
N GLY A 187 -1.62 -19.92 10.10
CA GLY A 187 -2.28 -18.67 9.75
C GLY A 187 -3.14 -18.17 10.90
N ASN A 188 -2.59 -17.28 11.73
CA ASN A 188 -3.36 -16.62 12.76
C ASN A 188 -4.42 -15.82 12.04
N LEU A 189 -5.67 -16.26 12.15
CA LEU A 189 -6.82 -15.52 11.66
C LEU A 189 -6.82 -14.16 12.38
N ILE A 190 -6.33 -13.13 11.71
CA ILE A 190 -6.43 -11.76 12.20
C ILE A 190 -7.91 -11.43 12.21
N ALA A 191 -8.49 -11.31 13.40
CA ALA A 191 -9.90 -10.96 13.55
C ALA A 191 -10.13 -9.58 12.93
N SER A 192 -11.11 -9.46 12.02
CA SER A 192 -11.48 -8.17 11.42
C SER A 192 -11.75 -7.12 12.51
N PRO A 193 -11.57 -5.81 12.20
CA PRO A 193 -11.95 -4.76 13.13
C PRO A 193 -13.41 -4.93 13.56
N SER A 194 -13.72 -4.63 14.82
CA SER A 194 -15.08 -4.76 15.35
C SER A 194 -16.06 -3.89 14.57
N GLU A 195 -17.31 -4.33 14.43
CA GLU A 195 -18.35 -3.52 13.79
C GLU A 195 -18.48 -2.13 14.44
N GLY A 196 -18.68 -1.10 13.61
CA GLY A 196 -18.75 0.29 14.06
C GLY A 196 -17.40 0.95 14.38
N PHE A 197 -16.28 0.20 14.36
CA PHE A 197 -14.94 0.77 14.52
C PHE A 197 -14.61 1.77 13.40
N MET A 198 -14.84 1.38 12.14
CA MET A 198 -14.60 2.20 10.96
C MET A 198 -15.90 2.74 10.35
N GLN A 199 -15.78 3.89 9.67
CA GLN A 199 -16.75 4.43 8.71
C GLN A 199 -16.12 4.53 7.32
N TRP A 200 -16.93 4.90 6.33
CA TRP A 200 -16.40 5.27 5.02
C TRP A 200 -15.55 6.56 5.08
N PRO A 201 -14.50 6.72 4.25
CA PRO A 201 -13.53 7.80 4.33
C PRO A 201 -14.01 9.13 3.72
N TRP A 202 -15.31 9.38 3.73
CA TRP A 202 -15.92 10.66 3.38
C TRP A 202 -16.88 11.10 4.49
N ARG A 203 -17.29 12.37 4.47
CA ARG A 203 -18.15 12.94 5.51
C ARG A 203 -19.43 12.12 5.72
N LYS A 204 -19.80 11.88 6.98
CA LYS A 204 -21.12 11.35 7.33
C LYS A 204 -22.23 12.19 6.71
N GLY A 205 -23.30 11.54 6.26
CA GLY A 205 -24.41 12.22 5.59
C GLY A 205 -24.26 12.36 4.07
N TYR A 206 -23.11 11.97 3.51
CA TYR A 206 -22.85 12.01 2.07
C TYR A 206 -22.72 10.59 1.50
N GLN A 207 -22.77 10.51 0.17
CA GLN A 207 -22.66 9.25 -0.56
C GLN A 207 -21.63 9.34 -1.68
N TRP A 208 -20.71 8.37 -1.74
CA TRP A 208 -19.70 8.24 -2.79
C TRP A 208 -19.80 6.86 -3.43
N ILE A 209 -19.10 6.66 -4.55
CA ILE A 209 -19.17 5.45 -5.38
C ILE A 209 -17.85 4.67 -5.22
N PRO A 210 -17.86 3.50 -4.53
CA PRO A 210 -16.71 2.61 -4.48
C PRO A 210 -16.58 1.76 -5.76
N ASN A 211 -15.35 1.51 -6.21
CA ASN A 211 -15.05 0.51 -7.24
C ASN A 211 -14.79 -0.89 -6.66
N GLY A 212 -14.28 -1.81 -7.49
CA GLY A 212 -13.88 -3.16 -7.09
C GLY A 212 -12.66 -3.16 -6.16
N THR A 213 -12.70 -4.00 -5.12
CA THR A 213 -11.55 -4.19 -4.20
C THR A 213 -10.32 -4.68 -4.95
N HIS A 214 -9.14 -4.23 -4.53
CA HIS A 214 -7.87 -4.54 -5.17
C HIS A 214 -6.73 -4.57 -4.14
N ALA A 215 -5.64 -5.23 -4.48
CA ALA A 215 -4.41 -5.10 -3.70
C ALA A 215 -3.88 -3.67 -3.76
N HIS A 216 -3.13 -3.25 -2.75
CA HIS A 216 -2.67 -1.86 -2.65
C HIS A 216 -1.91 -1.38 -3.90
N SER A 217 -1.09 -2.23 -4.51
CA SER A 217 -0.36 -1.92 -5.74
C SER A 217 -1.26 -1.77 -6.98
N GLY A 218 -2.49 -2.28 -6.94
CA GLY A 218 -3.37 -2.52 -8.09
C GLY A 218 -3.39 -3.99 -8.56
N SER A 219 -2.52 -4.85 -8.02
CA SER A 219 -2.29 -6.23 -8.49
C SER A 219 -1.80 -7.15 -7.36
N GLY A 220 -1.98 -8.45 -7.49
CA GLY A 220 -1.59 -9.41 -6.45
C GLY A 220 -2.57 -9.46 -5.26
N PHE A 221 -2.04 -9.79 -4.08
CA PHE A 221 -2.80 -10.02 -2.84
C PHE A 221 -2.07 -9.43 -1.62
N PRO A 222 -2.78 -9.19 -0.50
CA PRO A 222 -4.23 -9.31 -0.31
C PRO A 222 -5.01 -8.13 -0.94
N LEU A 223 -6.31 -8.33 -1.21
CA LEU A 223 -7.22 -7.27 -1.69
C LEU A 223 -7.56 -6.27 -0.56
N SER A 224 -6.60 -5.41 -0.27
CA SER A 224 -6.57 -4.52 0.90
C SER A 224 -7.14 -3.12 0.66
N SER A 225 -7.46 -2.80 -0.58
CA SER A 225 -7.78 -1.44 -1.01
C SER A 225 -9.07 -1.38 -1.81
N ILE A 226 -9.66 -0.20 -1.82
CA ILE A 226 -10.84 0.15 -2.60
C ILE A 226 -10.76 1.64 -2.94
N ASP A 227 -11.11 1.98 -4.16
CA ASP A 227 -11.13 3.38 -4.58
C ASP A 227 -12.52 3.92 -4.46
N VAL A 228 -12.60 5.19 -4.08
CA VAL A 228 -13.86 5.87 -3.88
C VAL A 228 -13.78 7.26 -4.49
N SER A 229 -14.83 7.64 -5.22
CA SER A 229 -14.99 8.99 -5.78
C SER A 229 -16.46 9.37 -5.66
N TYR A 230 -16.76 10.65 -5.51
CA TYR A 230 -18.15 11.09 -5.46
C TYR A 230 -18.90 10.74 -6.76
N ASP A 231 -18.25 11.00 -7.91
CA ASP A 231 -18.84 10.92 -9.24
C ASP A 231 -17.88 10.40 -10.34
N TRP A 232 -16.66 9.98 -9.98
CA TRP A 232 -15.64 9.48 -10.92
C TRP A 232 -15.38 10.42 -12.12
N PRO A 233 -15.00 11.68 -11.87
CA PRO A 233 -14.95 12.69 -12.91
C PRO A 233 -13.65 12.62 -13.73
N ALA A 234 -13.52 13.49 -14.73
CA ALA A 234 -12.26 13.74 -15.41
C ALA A 234 -11.33 14.65 -14.57
N TRP A 235 -10.04 14.68 -14.89
CA TRP A 235 -9.09 15.61 -14.28
C TRP A 235 -9.54 17.07 -14.43
N GLY A 236 -9.31 17.88 -13.38
CA GLY A 236 -9.71 19.27 -13.28
C GLY A 236 -11.12 19.50 -12.71
N ALA A 237 -11.94 18.45 -12.57
CA ALA A 237 -13.26 18.56 -11.95
C ALA A 237 -13.17 18.84 -10.44
N PRO A 238 -14.24 19.36 -9.80
CA PRO A 238 -14.30 19.50 -8.35
C PRO A 238 -14.13 18.16 -7.63
N THR A 239 -13.41 18.18 -6.50
CA THR A 239 -13.24 17.02 -5.62
C THR A 239 -13.70 17.35 -4.21
N TYR A 240 -13.87 16.31 -3.38
CA TYR A 240 -14.60 16.42 -2.12
C TYR A 240 -13.76 15.99 -0.92
N SER A 241 -14.26 16.33 0.27
CA SER A 241 -13.55 16.12 1.54
C SER A 241 -13.39 14.64 1.87
N VAL A 242 -12.14 14.24 2.10
CA VAL A 242 -11.77 12.94 2.66
C VAL A 242 -11.67 13.06 4.18
N THR A 243 -12.17 12.06 4.90
CA THR A 243 -12.22 12.04 6.37
C THR A 243 -11.61 10.78 6.97
N ALA A 244 -11.18 10.89 8.22
CA ALA A 244 -10.67 9.75 8.98
C ALA A 244 -11.76 8.67 9.15
N ALA A 245 -11.42 7.42 8.85
CA ALA A 245 -12.33 6.28 8.93
C ALA A 245 -12.52 5.83 10.39
N HIS A 246 -11.52 6.07 11.23
CA HIS A 246 -11.50 5.74 12.64
C HIS A 246 -10.64 6.76 13.41
N ASP A 247 -10.64 6.67 14.74
CA ASP A 247 -9.78 7.48 15.59
C ASP A 247 -8.31 7.02 15.50
N GLY A 248 -7.35 7.92 15.63
CA GLY A 248 -5.94 7.53 15.67
C GLY A 248 -4.96 8.66 15.42
N TYR A 249 -3.68 8.30 15.37
CA TYR A 249 -2.58 9.21 15.07
C TYR A 249 -2.29 9.29 13.58
N VAL A 250 -2.07 10.50 13.09
CA VAL A 250 -1.73 10.78 11.70
C VAL A 250 -0.23 10.60 11.45
N SER A 251 0.10 10.02 10.30
CA SER A 251 1.43 10.11 9.68
C SER A 251 1.24 10.64 8.26
N VAL A 252 1.84 11.78 7.94
CA VAL A 252 1.86 12.38 6.60
C VAL A 252 3.13 11.92 5.92
N MET A 253 2.99 11.14 4.85
CA MET A 253 4.13 10.56 4.13
C MET A 253 4.60 11.47 3.00
N SER A 254 3.67 12.13 2.32
CA SER A 254 3.94 13.12 1.27
C SER A 254 2.75 14.04 1.12
N ARG A 255 2.84 15.03 0.23
CA ARG A 255 1.70 15.92 -0.07
C ARG A 255 0.44 15.21 -0.59
N CYS A 256 0.57 13.98 -1.09
CA CYS A 256 -0.54 13.19 -1.64
C CYS A 256 -0.80 11.87 -0.89
N GLN A 257 -0.16 11.65 0.26
CA GLN A 257 -0.34 10.44 1.04
C GLN A 257 -0.28 10.67 2.55
N LEU A 258 -1.23 10.07 3.28
CA LEU A 258 -1.18 9.97 4.73
C LEU A 258 -1.76 8.65 5.25
N ARG A 259 -1.50 8.34 6.51
CA ARG A 259 -2.07 7.21 7.25
C ARG A 259 -2.66 7.67 8.57
N VAL A 260 -3.74 7.04 9.00
CA VAL A 260 -4.27 7.14 10.37
C VAL A 260 -4.09 5.79 11.05
N THR A 261 -3.43 5.76 12.20
CA THR A 261 -3.13 4.52 12.95
C THR A 261 -3.73 4.57 14.34
N HIS A 262 -4.60 3.63 14.64
CA HIS A 262 -5.19 3.47 15.96
C HIS A 262 -4.25 2.67 16.89
N PRO A 263 -4.21 2.94 18.21
CA PRO A 263 -3.31 2.23 19.14
C PRO A 263 -3.45 0.71 19.18
N ASN A 264 -4.62 0.17 18.79
CA ASN A 264 -4.84 -1.29 18.69
C ASN A 264 -4.14 -1.96 17.49
N GLY A 265 -3.43 -1.19 16.65
CA GLY A 265 -2.67 -1.69 15.51
C GLY A 265 -3.39 -1.60 14.17
N TRP A 266 -4.70 -1.36 14.14
CA TRP A 266 -5.42 -1.08 12.90
C TRP A 266 -5.10 0.30 12.35
N ALA A 267 -4.97 0.41 11.04
CA ALA A 267 -4.69 1.65 10.35
C ALA A 267 -5.37 1.71 8.99
N THR A 268 -5.59 2.92 8.50
CA THR A 268 -6.06 3.19 7.15
C THR A 268 -5.13 4.15 6.43
N ASN A 269 -4.80 3.83 5.18
CA ASN A 269 -3.94 4.64 4.31
C ASN A 269 -4.79 5.37 3.26
N TYR A 270 -4.43 6.61 2.97
CA TYR A 270 -5.14 7.52 2.07
C TYR A 270 -4.16 8.02 1.03
N TYR A 271 -4.41 7.69 -0.25
CA TYR A 271 -3.55 8.03 -1.38
C TYR A 271 -4.31 8.78 -2.47
N HIS A 272 -3.57 9.45 -3.37
CA HIS A 272 -4.11 10.45 -4.31
C HIS A 272 -4.77 11.63 -3.58
N MET A 273 -4.20 12.02 -2.44
CA MET A 273 -4.70 13.14 -1.63
C MET A 273 -4.22 14.49 -2.18
N ASP A 274 -4.90 15.55 -1.76
CA ASP A 274 -4.51 16.95 -1.93
C ASP A 274 -5.03 17.78 -0.74
N GLY A 275 -4.42 18.94 -0.50
CA GLY A 275 -4.83 19.87 0.56
C GLY A 275 -4.87 19.22 1.94
N ILE A 276 -3.88 18.36 2.25
CA ILE A 276 -3.74 17.73 3.56
C ILE A 276 -3.64 18.82 4.62
N GLN A 277 -4.57 18.79 5.58
CA GLN A 277 -4.74 19.83 6.61
C GLN A 277 -4.50 19.29 8.03
N VAL A 278 -3.84 18.15 8.13
CA VAL A 278 -3.45 17.48 9.38
C VAL A 278 -1.93 17.29 9.42
N ALA A 279 -1.37 17.17 10.61
CA ALA A 279 0.08 17.06 10.81
C ALA A 279 0.49 15.68 11.34
N ASN A 280 1.79 15.36 11.21
CA ASN A 280 2.39 14.20 11.85
C ASN A 280 2.11 14.17 13.36
N ASN A 281 1.78 12.99 13.88
CA ASN A 281 1.41 12.73 15.28
C ASN A 281 0.14 13.44 15.78
N GLN A 282 -0.60 14.13 14.92
CA GLN A 282 -1.90 14.69 15.28
C GLN A 282 -2.89 13.56 15.56
N TRP A 283 -3.60 13.63 16.68
CA TRP A 283 -4.77 12.78 16.91
C TRP A 283 -5.96 13.29 16.12
N VAL A 284 -6.62 12.40 15.39
CA VAL A 284 -7.88 12.65 14.70
C VAL A 284 -8.93 11.67 15.20
N THR A 285 -10.18 12.12 15.24
CA THR A 285 -11.32 11.23 15.47
C THR A 285 -11.96 10.86 14.14
N LYS A 286 -12.69 9.74 14.12
CA LYS A 286 -13.61 9.36 13.05
C LYS A 286 -14.41 10.56 12.55
N ASP A 287 -14.48 10.72 11.23
CA ASP A 287 -15.09 11.84 10.48
C ASP A 287 -14.30 13.17 10.47
N SER A 288 -13.14 13.25 11.14
CA SER A 288 -12.24 14.42 11.02
C SER A 288 -11.78 14.59 9.57
N LYS A 289 -11.92 15.80 9.01
CA LYS A 289 -11.44 16.09 7.65
C LYS A 289 -9.92 16.05 7.58
N LEU A 290 -9.40 15.23 6.67
CA LEU A 290 -7.98 15.02 6.44
C LEU A 290 -7.46 15.91 5.29
N GLY A 291 -8.29 16.13 4.28
CA GLY A 291 -7.97 16.87 3.06
C GLY A 291 -9.07 16.67 2.02
N VAL A 292 -8.68 16.63 0.75
CA VAL A 292 -9.52 16.19 -0.38
C VAL A 292 -8.77 15.14 -1.20
N TYR A 293 -9.45 14.42 -2.09
CA TYR A 293 -8.72 13.67 -3.13
C TYR A 293 -8.34 14.63 -4.27
N ALA A 294 -7.19 14.41 -4.88
CA ALA A 294 -6.57 15.31 -5.84
C ALA A 294 -7.38 15.39 -7.13
N ASN A 295 -7.57 16.61 -7.63
CA ASN A 295 -8.25 16.86 -8.90
C ASN A 295 -7.30 16.96 -10.10
N GLN A 296 -5.99 17.04 -9.87
CA GLN A 296 -4.96 17.14 -10.91
C GLN A 296 -4.05 15.93 -10.86
N ARG A 297 -3.68 15.40 -12.03
CA ARG A 297 -2.83 14.22 -12.15
C ARG A 297 -1.47 14.40 -11.48
N SER A 298 -0.82 15.55 -11.64
CA SER A 298 0.49 15.84 -11.06
C SER A 298 0.47 15.90 -9.52
N ILE A 299 -0.68 16.22 -8.93
CA ILE A 299 -0.86 16.24 -7.47
C ILE A 299 -1.20 14.83 -6.98
N ALA A 300 -2.13 14.15 -7.67
CA ALA A 300 -2.54 12.78 -7.33
C ALA A 300 -1.37 11.79 -7.36
N LEU A 301 -0.43 11.99 -8.29
CA LEU A 301 0.74 11.15 -8.52
C LEU A 301 2.02 11.87 -8.08
N CYS A 302 2.00 12.49 -6.90
CA CYS A 302 3.05 13.40 -6.43
C CYS A 302 4.46 12.81 -6.47
N GLU A 303 4.57 11.48 -6.37
CA GLU A 303 5.80 10.69 -6.40
C GLU A 303 5.70 9.53 -7.42
N GLY A 304 4.66 9.51 -8.25
CA GLY A 304 4.48 8.54 -9.35
C GLY A 304 3.25 7.63 -9.22
N GLY A 305 3.29 6.53 -9.98
CA GLY A 305 2.15 5.62 -10.16
C GLY A 305 1.30 6.00 -11.37
N SER A 306 0.10 5.46 -11.45
CA SER A 306 -0.87 5.76 -12.50
C SER A 306 -2.25 6.01 -11.89
N SER A 307 -3.08 6.77 -12.60
CA SER A 307 -4.48 6.99 -12.24
C SER A 307 -5.26 7.43 -13.47
N THR A 308 -6.51 6.98 -13.57
CA THR A 308 -7.43 7.29 -14.68
C THR A 308 -8.13 8.63 -14.49
N GLY A 309 -8.35 9.06 -13.25
CA GLY A 309 -9.09 10.28 -12.91
C GLY A 309 -9.13 10.52 -11.39
N PRO A 310 -9.71 11.64 -10.92
CA PRO A 310 -9.83 11.96 -9.50
C PRO A 310 -10.61 10.91 -8.67
N HIS A 311 -9.92 10.25 -7.76
CA HIS A 311 -10.47 9.35 -6.75
C HIS A 311 -9.53 9.29 -5.54
N LEU A 312 -10.05 8.80 -4.41
CA LEU A 312 -9.25 8.40 -3.26
C LEU A 312 -8.92 6.91 -3.37
N HIS A 313 -7.64 6.55 -3.28
CA HIS A 313 -7.22 5.16 -3.05
C HIS A 313 -7.10 4.90 -1.54
N PHE A 314 -7.95 4.03 -1.02
CA PHE A 314 -8.11 3.79 0.41
C PHE A 314 -7.76 2.36 0.78
N SER A 315 -6.86 2.17 1.75
CA SER A 315 -6.34 0.84 2.11
C SER A 315 -6.44 0.55 3.60
N LEU A 316 -6.62 -0.73 3.95
CA LEU A 316 -6.61 -1.25 5.31
C LEU A 316 -5.27 -1.89 5.67
N LEU A 317 -4.79 -1.62 6.88
CA LEU A 317 -3.58 -2.22 7.44
C LEU A 317 -3.78 -2.67 8.89
N TYR A 318 -3.01 -3.68 9.30
CA TYR A 318 -2.85 -4.08 10.69
C TYR A 318 -1.36 -4.26 10.99
N GLN A 319 -0.87 -3.57 12.02
CA GLN A 319 0.54 -3.58 12.44
C GLN A 319 1.51 -3.28 11.28
N GLY A 320 1.16 -2.32 10.43
CA GLY A 320 1.97 -1.92 9.28
C GLY A 320 1.81 -2.78 8.02
N ARG A 321 1.08 -3.90 8.08
CA ARG A 321 0.84 -4.81 6.95
C ARG A 321 -0.53 -4.58 6.34
N PHE A 322 -0.61 -4.50 5.02
CA PHE A 322 -1.88 -4.48 4.29
C PHE A 322 -2.70 -5.74 4.59
N GLN A 323 -3.98 -5.57 4.87
CA GLN A 323 -4.90 -6.65 5.21
C GLN A 323 -6.06 -6.69 4.24
N SER A 324 -6.55 -7.89 3.93
CA SER A 324 -7.74 -8.06 3.08
C SER A 324 -8.94 -7.30 3.65
N LEU A 325 -9.71 -6.66 2.77
CA LEU A 325 -10.99 -6.03 3.12
C LEU A 325 -12.10 -7.06 3.34
N GLN A 326 -11.87 -8.35 3.10
CA GLN A 326 -12.88 -9.39 3.23
C GLN A 326 -13.49 -9.40 4.63
N GLY A 327 -14.80 -9.20 4.71
CA GLY A 327 -15.56 -9.19 5.96
C GLY A 327 -15.38 -7.95 6.83
N VAL A 328 -14.65 -6.93 6.37
CA VAL A 328 -14.47 -5.68 7.12
C VAL A 328 -15.72 -4.81 6.98
N SER A 329 -16.16 -4.19 8.07
CA SER A 329 -17.30 -3.26 8.06
C SER A 329 -16.85 -1.79 8.02
N PHE A 330 -17.35 -1.05 7.04
CA PHE A 330 -17.30 0.41 6.98
C PHE A 330 -18.70 0.96 7.24
N GLY A 331 -18.90 1.52 8.43
CA GLY A 331 -20.24 1.85 8.91
C GLY A 331 -21.11 0.60 8.92
N PRO A 332 -22.32 0.62 8.31
CA PRO A 332 -23.22 -0.53 8.24
C PRO A 332 -22.93 -1.49 7.08
N TYR A 333 -21.87 -1.28 6.31
CA TYR A 333 -21.58 -2.06 5.11
C TYR A 333 -20.42 -3.00 5.34
N LYS A 334 -20.67 -4.31 5.25
CA LYS A 334 -19.64 -5.34 5.31
C LYS A 334 -19.15 -5.68 3.91
N VAL A 335 -17.84 -5.65 3.69
CA VAL A 335 -17.23 -5.87 2.38
C VAL A 335 -17.12 -7.36 2.07
N GLN A 336 -17.52 -7.76 0.87
CA GLN A 336 -17.14 -9.00 0.22
C GLN A 336 -16.15 -8.65 -0.90
N THR A 337 -14.91 -9.10 -0.79
CA THR A 337 -13.90 -8.88 -1.82
C THR A 337 -14.18 -9.76 -3.05
N GLY A 338 -13.73 -9.28 -4.21
CA GLY A 338 -13.77 -10.06 -5.44
C GLY A 338 -12.71 -11.15 -5.52
N ARG A 339 -12.54 -11.72 -6.72
CA ARG A 339 -11.60 -12.84 -6.97
C ARG A 339 -10.18 -12.37 -7.29
N TYR A 340 -10.04 -11.16 -7.78
CA TYR A 340 -8.80 -10.53 -8.23
C TYR A 340 -8.97 -9.00 -8.14
N SER A 341 -7.87 -8.25 -8.29
CA SER A 341 -7.90 -6.79 -8.25
C SER A 341 -8.90 -6.18 -9.23
N TYR A 342 -9.71 -5.25 -8.73
CA TYR A 342 -10.75 -4.53 -9.47
C TYR A 342 -11.89 -5.38 -10.02
N ASP A 343 -12.04 -6.65 -9.58
CA ASP A 343 -13.25 -7.41 -9.86
C ASP A 343 -14.46 -6.62 -9.38
N ASN A 344 -15.34 -6.27 -10.32
CA ASN A 344 -16.54 -5.45 -10.12
C ASN A 344 -17.82 -6.22 -10.43
N HIS A 345 -17.71 -7.52 -10.73
CA HIS A 345 -18.88 -8.32 -11.05
C HIS A 345 -19.64 -8.63 -9.77
N CYS A 346 -20.84 -8.05 -9.66
CA CYS A 346 -21.59 -8.03 -8.40
C CYS A 346 -21.84 -9.44 -7.85
N GLN A 347 -21.80 -10.51 -8.64
CA GLN A 347 -21.91 -11.89 -8.14
C GLN A 347 -20.77 -12.34 -7.23
N TYR A 348 -19.59 -11.73 -7.32
CA TYR A 348 -18.39 -12.11 -6.55
C TYR A 348 -17.95 -11.06 -5.55
N THR A 349 -18.22 -9.79 -5.84
CA THR A 349 -17.82 -8.65 -5.02
C THR A 349 -19.02 -7.76 -4.73
N TRP A 350 -19.21 -7.35 -3.47
CA TRP A 350 -20.35 -6.51 -3.07
C TRP A 350 -20.17 -5.95 -1.66
N LEU A 351 -21.06 -5.05 -1.28
CA LEU A 351 -21.26 -4.62 0.10
C LEU A 351 -22.54 -5.26 0.64
N TYR A 352 -22.50 -5.79 1.85
CA TYR A 352 -23.69 -6.23 2.57
C TYR A 352 -24.14 -5.13 3.52
N ASP A 353 -25.28 -4.49 3.22
CA ASP A 353 -25.90 -3.49 4.10
C ASP A 353 -26.58 -4.20 5.26
N GLN A 354 -25.95 -4.16 6.43
CA GLN A 354 -26.38 -4.89 7.62
C GLN A 354 -27.72 -4.37 8.18
N ARG A 355 -28.12 -3.13 7.87
CA ARG A 355 -29.38 -2.54 8.33
C ARG A 355 -30.58 -3.09 7.56
N LYS A 356 -30.38 -3.25 6.25
CA LYS A 356 -31.40 -3.72 5.30
C LYS A 356 -31.29 -5.21 4.99
N GLN A 357 -30.23 -5.86 5.48
CA GLN A 357 -29.90 -7.25 5.22
C GLN A 357 -29.82 -7.59 3.73
N GLN A 358 -29.29 -6.66 2.93
CA GLN A 358 -29.28 -6.78 1.48
C GLN A 358 -27.89 -6.56 0.89
N LYS A 359 -27.70 -7.17 -0.27
CA LYS A 359 -26.53 -6.98 -1.12
C LYS A 359 -26.64 -5.66 -1.89
N VAL A 360 -25.54 -4.91 -1.93
CA VAL A 360 -25.38 -3.67 -2.68
C VAL A 360 -24.16 -3.83 -3.59
N CYS A 361 -24.35 -3.69 -4.89
CA CYS A 361 -23.26 -3.77 -5.85
C CYS A 361 -22.33 -2.56 -5.72
N LEU A 362 -21.05 -2.76 -6.05
CA LEU A 362 -20.09 -1.67 -6.25
C LEU A 362 -20.49 -0.86 -7.49
N TRP A 363 -19.87 0.30 -7.70
CA TRP A 363 -20.28 1.28 -8.71
C TRP A 363 -21.69 1.83 -8.50
N GLN A 364 -22.14 1.90 -7.24
CA GLN A 364 -23.38 2.54 -6.82
C GLN A 364 -23.09 3.54 -5.68
N PRO A 365 -23.87 4.62 -5.53
CA PRO A 365 -23.72 5.52 -4.39
C PRO A 365 -23.95 4.80 -3.05
N ILE A 366 -22.98 4.90 -2.15
CA ILE A 366 -23.01 4.33 -0.80
C ILE A 366 -23.05 5.46 0.21
N TYR A 367 -24.07 5.47 1.06
CA TYR A 367 -24.24 6.47 2.11
C TYR A 367 -23.34 6.17 3.29
N ASN A 368 -22.70 7.18 3.88
CA ASN A 368 -21.99 7.06 5.16
C ASN A 368 -22.83 7.49 6.36
#